data_AF-A0A2M8S6V1-F1
#
_entry.id   AF-A0A2M8S6V1-F1
#
_cell.length_a   1.000
_cell.length_b   1.000
_cell.length_c   1.000
_cell.angle_alpha   90.00
_cell.angle_beta   90.00
_cell.angle_gamma   90.00
#
_symmetry.space_group_name_H-M   'P 1'
#
loop_
_entity.id
_entity.type
_entity.pdbx_description
1 polymer ?
#
loop_
_entity_poly.entity_id
_entity_poly.type
_entity_poly.pdbx_seq_one_letter_code
_entity_poly.pdbx_strand_id
1 'polypeptide(L)'
;MKHTLRQVFHSGKFVTGFSIFMALLLIVIVYPLIIKGAPLAIISQGTFLPPGIYVSTFDSINSPTTYTLMLDDAAAKRIANKLSNDDRLAMKEWLVSDGIPETEIDITDTAKLLDLWGKNFDPTRQFPGMTFAKVQ
;
A
#
# COMPACT_ATOMS: atom_id res chain seq x y z
N MET A 1 -1.73 37.79 37.58
CA MET A 1 -1.86 37.75 36.10
C MET A 1 -3.31 37.80 35.58
N LYS A 2 -4.32 37.50 36.41
CA LYS A 2 -5.76 37.56 36.02
C LYS A 2 -6.18 38.93 35.44
N HIS A 3 -5.67 40.03 36.01
CA HIS A 3 -5.95 41.38 35.54
C HIS A 3 -5.38 41.64 34.14
N THR A 4 -4.13 41.22 33.91
CA THR A 4 -3.42 41.34 32.63
C THR A 4 -4.14 40.57 31.52
N LEU A 5 -4.55 39.32 31.78
CA LEU A 5 -5.34 38.53 30.84
C LEU A 5 -6.65 39.23 30.47
N ARG A 6 -7.38 39.74 31.47
CA ARG A 6 -8.65 40.44 31.24
C ARG A 6 -8.48 41.71 30.40
N GLN A 7 -7.38 42.44 30.61
CA GLN A 7 -7.04 43.65 29.87
C GLN A 7 -6.71 43.38 28.39
N VAL A 8 -6.03 42.27 28.09
CA VAL A 8 -5.69 41.89 26.72
C VAL A 8 -6.94 41.54 25.91
N PHE A 9 -7.94 40.89 26.51
CA PHE A 9 -9.23 40.60 25.87
C PHE A 9 -10.16 41.81 25.70
N HIS A 10 -9.81 43.00 26.17
CA HIS A 10 -10.57 44.23 25.86
C HIS A 10 -10.14 44.89 24.54
N SER A 11 -8.99 44.51 23.98
CA SER A 11 -8.55 45.01 22.69
C SER A 11 -9.26 44.26 21.56
N GLY A 12 -10.15 44.94 20.84
CA GLY A 12 -10.89 44.33 19.72
C GLY A 12 -9.97 43.70 18.66
N LYS A 13 -8.83 44.33 18.37
CA LYS A 13 -7.82 43.78 17.43
C LYS A 13 -7.25 42.45 17.92
N PHE A 14 -6.98 42.34 19.21
CA PHE A 14 -6.49 41.10 19.81
C PHE A 14 -7.57 40.01 19.75
N VAL A 15 -8.81 40.33 20.13
CA VAL A 15 -9.92 39.37 20.14
C VAL A 15 -10.19 38.82 18.74
N THR A 16 -10.15 39.67 17.71
CA THR A 16 -10.31 39.23 16.32
C THR A 16 -9.21 38.26 15.90
N GLY A 17 -7.94 38.61 16.12
CA GLY A 17 -6.81 37.72 15.78
C GLY A 17 -6.84 36.40 16.55
N PHE A 18 -7.13 36.46 17.85
CA PHE A 18 -7.29 35.28 18.71
C PHE A 18 -8.43 34.39 18.23
N SER A 19 -9.55 34.96 17.80
CA SER A 19 -10.70 34.22 17.28
C SER A 19 -10.38 33.49 15.98
N ILE A 20 -9.66 34.14 15.05
CA ILE A 20 -9.18 33.51 13.81
C ILE A 20 -8.25 32.34 14.14
N PHE A 21 -7.30 32.55 15.06
CA PHE A 21 -6.37 31.51 15.48
C PHE A 21 -7.10 30.31 16.12
N MET A 22 -8.06 30.56 17.00
CA MET A 22 -8.86 29.50 17.63
C MET A 22 -9.73 28.76 16.61
N ALA A 23 -10.29 29.46 15.61
CA ALA A 23 -11.03 28.82 14.54
C ALA A 23 -10.13 27.89 13.71
N LEU A 24 -8.92 28.32 13.36
CA LEU A 24 -7.94 27.48 12.66
C LEU A 24 -7.56 26.24 13.48
N LEU A 25 -7.27 26.41 14.78
CA LEU A 25 -6.99 25.28 15.67
C LEU A 25 -8.16 24.30 15.74
N LEU A 26 -9.38 24.81 15.85
CA LEU A 26 -10.58 23.98 15.90
C LEU A 26 -10.77 23.22 14.59
N ILE A 27 -10.54 23.85 13.44
CA ILE A 27 -10.56 23.16 12.14
C ILE A 27 -9.52 22.04 12.10
N VAL A 28 -8.27 22.30 12.50
CA VAL A 28 -7.20 21.29 12.50
C VAL A 28 -7.53 20.10 13.41
N ILE A 29 -8.23 20.32 14.52
CA ILE A 29 -8.62 19.25 15.46
C ILE A 29 -9.87 18.50 15.00
N VAL A 30 -10.89 19.21 14.50
CA VAL A 30 -12.21 18.63 14.18
C VAL A 30 -12.22 18.00 12.78
N TYR A 31 -11.54 18.59 11.81
CA TYR A 31 -11.52 18.13 10.42
C TYR A 31 -11.09 16.65 10.29
N PRO A 32 -10.01 16.17 10.93
CA PRO A 32 -9.60 14.76 10.84
C PRO A 32 -10.55 13.78 11.53
N LEU A 33 -11.39 14.24 12.47
CA LEU A 33 -12.36 13.38 13.16
C LEU A 33 -13.53 13.01 12.23
N ILE A 34 -13.91 13.94 11.36
CA ILE A 34 -14.97 13.75 10.37
C ILE A 34 -14.39 13.11 9.10
N ILE A 35 -13.24 13.58 8.65
CA ILE A 35 -12.57 13.14 7.42
C ILE A 35 -11.37 12.28 7.81
N LYS A 36 -11.62 10.97 7.88
CA LYS A 36 -10.64 9.96 8.33
C LYS A 36 -9.70 9.45 7.24
N GLY A 37 -9.80 10.00 6.02
CA GLY A 37 -8.92 9.62 4.93
C GLY A 37 -7.47 9.98 5.26
N ALA A 38 -6.53 9.12 4.88
CA ALA A 38 -5.11 9.41 5.07
C ALA A 38 -4.75 10.68 4.27
N PRO A 39 -4.32 11.79 4.90
CA PRO A 39 -4.13 13.06 4.22
C PRO A 39 -3.04 12.98 3.13
N LEU A 40 -2.08 12.07 3.30
CA LEU A 40 -1.01 11.83 2.33
C LEU A 40 -1.43 10.94 1.15
N ALA A 41 -2.53 10.19 1.25
CA ALA A 41 -3.01 9.37 0.14
C ALA A 41 -3.40 10.23 -1.08
N ILE A 42 -3.75 11.50 -0.88
CA ILE A 42 -4.10 12.43 -1.97
C ILE A 42 -2.84 12.95 -2.69
N ILE A 43 -1.69 12.99 -2.01
CA ILE A 43 -0.50 13.73 -2.46
C ILE A 43 0.45 12.85 -3.31
N SER A 44 0.36 11.52 -3.20
CA SER A 44 1.34 10.62 -3.85
C SER A 44 0.77 9.59 -4.82
N GLN A 45 -0.48 9.73 -5.27
CA GLN A 45 -1.14 8.74 -6.16
C GLN A 45 -1.03 9.04 -7.68
N GLY A 46 -0.12 9.94 -8.08
CA GLY A 46 0.04 10.30 -9.51
C GLY A 46 -0.91 11.42 -9.98
N THR A 47 -1.51 12.17 -9.05
CA THR A 47 -2.40 13.32 -9.31
C THR A 47 -1.67 14.63 -9.60
N PHE A 48 -0.33 14.68 -9.49
CA PHE A 48 0.51 15.80 -9.91
C PHE A 48 0.94 15.69 -11.39
N LEU A 49 0.05 15.18 -12.25
CA LEU A 49 0.25 15.28 -13.69
C LEU A 49 -0.12 16.71 -14.13
N PRO A 50 0.61 17.30 -15.08
CA PRO A 50 0.20 18.56 -15.71
C PRO A 50 -1.28 18.50 -16.14
N PRO A 51 -2.05 19.59 -15.98
CA PRO A 51 -3.46 19.60 -16.40
C PRO A 51 -3.59 19.26 -17.88
N GLY A 52 -4.53 18.38 -18.22
CA GLY A 52 -4.80 17.92 -19.59
C GLY A 52 -4.31 16.51 -19.92
N ILE A 53 -3.65 15.80 -19.00
CA ILE A 53 -3.24 14.40 -19.18
C ILE A 53 -4.29 13.47 -18.55
N TYR A 54 -5.16 12.89 -19.39
CA TYR A 54 -6.04 11.80 -18.98
C TYR A 54 -5.33 10.48 -19.26
N VAL A 55 -4.91 9.78 -18.21
CA VAL A 55 -4.29 8.46 -18.35
C VAL A 55 -5.39 7.40 -18.22
N SER A 56 -5.77 6.79 -19.35
CA SER A 56 -6.60 5.59 -19.32
C SER A 56 -5.70 4.35 -19.15
N THR A 57 -6.21 3.30 -18.50
CA THR A 57 -5.47 2.03 -18.38
C THR A 57 -5.17 1.43 -19.75
N PHE A 58 -6.03 1.66 -20.75
CA PHE A 58 -5.81 1.21 -22.13
C PHE A 58 -4.68 1.96 -22.82
N ASP A 59 -4.61 3.28 -22.66
CA ASP A 59 -3.53 4.08 -23.27
C ASP A 59 -2.18 3.83 -22.61
N SER A 60 -2.17 3.36 -21.35
CA SER A 60 -0.94 3.08 -20.61
C SER A 60 -0.17 1.84 -21.09
N ILE A 61 -0.78 0.96 -21.90
CA ILE A 61 -0.16 -0.30 -22.35
C ILE A 61 0.96 -0.05 -23.36
N ASN A 62 0.83 0.97 -24.21
CA ASN A 62 1.77 1.26 -25.31
C ASN A 62 2.38 2.66 -25.21
N SER A 63 2.29 3.31 -24.04
CA SER A 63 2.77 4.68 -23.88
C SER A 63 4.30 4.74 -23.91
N PRO A 64 4.91 5.67 -24.66
CA PRO A 64 6.35 5.91 -24.62
C PRO A 64 6.83 6.44 -23.26
N THR A 65 5.93 7.00 -22.45
CA THR A 65 6.18 7.43 -21.08
C THR A 65 5.46 6.54 -20.09
N THR A 66 6.23 5.92 -19.19
CA THR A 66 5.71 5.06 -18.12
C THR A 66 5.43 5.88 -16.88
N TYR A 67 4.19 5.84 -16.39
CA TYR A 67 3.79 6.45 -15.12
C TYR A 67 3.46 5.36 -14.10
N THR A 68 3.93 5.52 -12.87
CA THR A 68 3.58 4.62 -11.77
C THR A 68 2.26 5.06 -11.16
N LEU A 69 1.19 4.31 -11.46
CA LEU A 69 -0.10 4.47 -10.80
C LEU A 69 -0.13 3.64 -9.52
N MET A 70 -0.39 4.30 -8.39
CA MET A 70 -0.61 3.62 -7.11
C MET A 70 -2.07 3.21 -7.02
N LEU A 71 -2.41 2.07 -7.63
CA LEU A 71 -3.74 1.48 -7.51
C LEU A 71 -3.83 0.62 -6.24
N ASP A 72 -5.02 0.53 -5.67
CA ASP A 72 -5.30 -0.42 -4.59
C ASP A 72 -5.01 -1.85 -5.06
N ASP A 73 -4.32 -2.60 -4.20
CA ASP A 73 -3.82 -3.96 -4.46
C ASP A 73 -2.92 -4.12 -5.69
N ALA A 74 -2.35 -3.05 -6.25
CA ALA A 74 -1.49 -3.14 -7.44
C ALA A 74 -0.30 -4.09 -7.25
N ALA A 75 0.31 -4.07 -6.06
CA ALA A 75 1.42 -4.97 -5.73
C ALA A 75 0.96 -6.43 -5.72
N ALA A 76 -0.15 -6.73 -5.05
CA ALA A 76 -0.73 -8.08 -5.00
C ALA A 76 -1.11 -8.57 -6.40
N LYS A 77 -1.74 -7.72 -7.23
CA LYS A 77 -2.09 -8.04 -8.62
C LYS A 77 -0.87 -8.29 -9.51
N ARG A 78 0.22 -7.52 -9.34
CA ARG A 78 1.48 -7.77 -10.06
C ARG A 78 2.09 -9.12 -9.70
N ILE A 79 2.10 -9.45 -8.41
CA ILE A 79 2.60 -10.74 -7.92
C ILE A 79 1.71 -11.87 -8.44
N ALA A 80 0.38 -11.74 -8.35
CA ALA A 80 -0.57 -12.71 -8.87
C ALA A 80 -0.42 -12.93 -10.39
N ASN A 81 -0.16 -11.87 -11.16
CA ASN A 81 0.09 -11.97 -12.60
C ASN A 81 1.43 -12.64 -12.96
N LYS A 82 2.41 -12.65 -12.04
CA LYS A 82 3.70 -13.30 -12.23
C LYS A 82 3.77 -14.71 -11.68
N LEU A 83 2.86 -15.05 -10.77
CA LEU A 83 2.79 -16.35 -10.10
C LEU A 83 1.53 -17.10 -10.56
N SER A 84 1.71 -17.87 -11.63
CA SER A 84 0.64 -18.70 -12.22
C SER A 84 0.17 -19.79 -11.24
N ASN A 85 -0.97 -20.41 -11.53
CA ASN A 85 -1.44 -21.54 -10.72
C ASN A 85 -0.45 -22.71 -10.74
N ASP A 86 0.24 -22.92 -11.87
CA ASP A 86 1.25 -23.96 -12.00
C ASP A 86 2.49 -23.67 -11.13
N ASP A 87 2.90 -22.40 -11.05
CA ASP A 87 3.99 -21.98 -10.16
C ASP A 87 3.61 -22.20 -8.70
N ARG A 88 2.36 -21.89 -8.30
CA ARG A 88 1.87 -22.11 -6.94
C ARG A 88 1.83 -23.58 -6.58
N LEU A 89 1.45 -24.44 -7.52
CA LEU A 89 1.47 -25.90 -7.34
C LEU A 89 2.91 -26.41 -7.20
N ALA A 90 3.83 -25.96 -8.05
CA ALA A 90 5.24 -26.32 -7.94
C ALA A 90 5.86 -25.87 -6.59
N MET A 91 5.50 -24.68 -6.11
CA MET A 91 5.91 -24.21 -4.79
C MET A 91 5.36 -25.09 -3.67
N LYS A 92 4.09 -25.50 -3.76
CA LYS A 92 3.48 -26.42 -2.79
C LYS A 92 4.18 -27.78 -2.79
N GLU A 93 4.44 -28.36 -3.95
CA GLU A 93 5.16 -29.62 -4.10
C GLU A 93 6.56 -29.56 -3.46
N TRP A 94 7.27 -28.45 -3.66
CA TRP A 94 8.57 -28.18 -3.04
C TRP A 94 8.48 -28.07 -1.51
N LEU A 95 7.54 -27.28 -0.99
CA LEU A 95 7.36 -27.08 0.46
C LEU A 95 6.96 -28.38 1.17
N VAL A 96 6.10 -29.21 0.56
CA VAL A 96 5.76 -30.54 1.09
C VAL A 96 7.00 -31.44 1.13
N SER A 97 7.85 -31.39 0.10
CA SER A 97 9.08 -32.19 0.05
C SER A 97 10.13 -31.73 1.06
N ASP A 98 10.11 -30.44 1.44
CA ASP A 98 10.93 -29.88 2.53
C ASP A 98 10.42 -30.29 3.93
N GLY A 99 9.23 -30.91 4.01
CA GLY A 99 8.65 -31.45 5.23
C GLY A 99 7.55 -30.57 5.86
N ILE A 100 7.06 -29.55 5.15
CA ILE A 100 5.97 -28.71 5.62
C ILE A 100 4.63 -29.44 5.39
N PRO A 101 3.75 -29.54 6.40
CA PRO A 101 2.45 -30.19 6.24
C PRO A 101 1.59 -29.52 5.17
N GLU A 102 0.94 -30.32 4.32
CA GLU A 102 0.06 -29.81 3.25
C GLU A 102 -1.07 -28.92 3.79
N THR A 103 -1.53 -29.18 5.02
CA THR A 103 -2.57 -28.41 5.70
C THR A 103 -2.15 -26.98 6.05
N GLU A 104 -0.85 -26.70 6.11
CA GLU A 104 -0.32 -25.35 6.40
C GLU A 104 -0.10 -24.54 5.11
N ILE A 105 -0.15 -25.19 3.94
CA ILE A 105 0.13 -24.57 2.65
C ILE A 105 -1.18 -24.17 1.96
N ASP A 106 -1.49 -22.89 1.99
CA ASP A 106 -2.62 -22.30 1.26
C ASP A 106 -2.14 -21.69 -0.07
N ILE A 107 -2.49 -22.33 -1.19
CA ILE A 107 -2.15 -21.84 -2.54
C ILE A 107 -3.03 -20.67 -3.01
N THR A 108 -4.17 -20.44 -2.35
CA THR A 108 -5.10 -19.36 -2.68
C THR A 108 -4.64 -18.04 -2.06
N ASP A 109 -4.00 -18.10 -0.89
CA ASP A 109 -3.41 -16.95 -0.19
C ASP A 109 -1.94 -16.74 -0.63
N THR A 110 -1.74 -15.88 -1.64
CA THR A 110 -0.41 -15.59 -2.19
C THR A 110 0.55 -14.99 -1.17
N ALA A 111 0.05 -14.18 -0.23
CA ALA A 111 0.90 -13.53 0.76
C ALA A 111 1.48 -14.56 1.74
N LYS A 112 0.63 -15.47 2.24
CA LYS A 112 1.08 -16.56 3.12
C LYS A 112 1.99 -17.55 2.39
N LEU A 113 1.67 -17.91 1.15
CA LEU A 113 2.50 -18.81 0.35
C LEU A 113 3.91 -18.26 0.15
N LEU A 114 4.04 -16.96 -0.17
CA LEU A 114 5.34 -16.31 -0.35
C LEU A 114 6.11 -16.13 0.97
N ASP A 115 5.43 -15.88 2.08
CA ASP A 115 6.07 -15.82 3.40
C ASP A 115 6.63 -17.18 3.81
N LEU A 116 5.86 -18.25 3.62
CA LEU A 116 6.32 -19.64 3.83
C LEU A 116 7.49 -19.98 2.91
N TRP A 117 7.40 -19.59 1.63
CA TRP A 117 8.47 -19.79 0.67
C TRP A 117 9.75 -19.06 1.08
N GLY A 118 9.67 -17.76 1.41
CA GLY A 118 10.84 -16.96 1.78
C GLY A 118 11.55 -17.45 3.05
N LYS A 119 10.83 -18.11 3.96
CA LYS A 119 11.38 -18.68 5.20
C LYS A 119 12.09 -20.02 5.00
N ASN A 120 11.58 -20.86 4.11
CA ASN A 120 12.00 -22.26 4.00
C ASN A 120 12.80 -22.55 2.72
N PHE A 121 12.62 -21.75 1.66
CA PHE A 121 13.28 -21.98 0.38
C PHE A 121 14.80 -21.85 0.47
N ASP A 122 15.48 -22.95 0.15
CA ASP A 122 16.93 -23.02 0.07
C ASP A 122 17.32 -23.46 -1.35
N PRO A 123 17.98 -22.61 -2.16
CA PRO A 123 18.35 -22.93 -3.53
C PRO A 123 19.40 -24.05 -3.64
N THR A 124 20.06 -24.41 -2.53
CA THR A 124 21.05 -25.49 -2.50
C THR A 124 20.44 -26.85 -2.18
N ARG A 125 19.19 -26.88 -1.68
CA ARG A 125 18.47 -28.13 -1.40
C ARG A 125 17.90 -28.71 -2.69
N GLN A 126 18.27 -29.95 -2.97
CA GLN A 126 17.73 -30.73 -4.08
C GLN A 126 17.06 -31.98 -3.52
N PHE A 127 15.78 -32.16 -3.82
CA PHE A 127 15.05 -33.36 -3.44
C PHE A 127 15.18 -34.43 -4.55
N PRO A 128 15.41 -35.71 -4.20
CA PRO A 128 15.44 -36.80 -5.18
C PRO A 128 14.15 -36.82 -6.00
N GLY A 129 14.25 -36.68 -7.33
CA GLY A 129 13.09 -36.67 -8.23
C GLY A 129 12.57 -35.27 -8.61
N MET A 130 13.06 -34.19 -7.99
CA MET A 130 12.81 -32.83 -8.48
C MET A 130 13.82 -32.46 -9.56
N THR A 131 13.42 -32.57 -10.82
CA THR A 131 14.19 -32.06 -11.95
C THR A 131 13.75 -30.64 -12.29
N PHE A 132 14.69 -29.77 -12.71
CA PHE A 132 14.39 -28.41 -13.20
C PHE A 132 13.46 -28.37 -14.43
N ALA A 133 13.15 -29.52 -15.02
CA ALA A 133 12.26 -29.66 -16.17
C ALA A 133 11.03 -30.47 -15.75
N LYS A 134 9.85 -29.84 -15.76
CA LYS A 134 8.64 -30.55 -16.18
C LYS A 134 8.81 -30.74 -17.70
N VAL A 135 8.83 -31.99 -18.16
CA VAL A 135 8.78 -32.28 -19.59
C VAL A 135 7.51 -31.64 -20.13
N GLN A 136 7.71 -30.76 -21.11
CA GLN A 136 6.67 -29.99 -21.79
C GLN A 136 5.67 -30.90 -22.52
#